data_AF-A0A955RHG5-F1
#
_entry.id   AF-A0A955RHG5-F1
#
_cell.length_a   1.000
_cell.length_b   1.000
_cell.length_c   1.000
_cell.angle_alpha   90.00
_cell.angle_beta   90.00
_cell.angle_gamma   90.00
#
_symmetry.space_group_name_H-M   'P 1'
#
loop_
_entity.id
_entity.type
_entity.pdbx_description
1 polymer ?
#
loop_
_entity_poly.entity_id
_entity_poly.type
_entity_poly.pdbx_seq_one_letter_code
_entity_poly.pdbx_strand_id
1 'polypeptide(L)'
;MKKILTTFFLIISTFLLIVPTAAQATRTLEERDPNSSGEQVQQSRCQRVTERIDVLAQKYNQHKERYAIRYRAIYNRISNLITTLEEDGYDTTVLQQDLSELDSLVVNFSSGTEDLVTEVAALKQYACDGDRDGFSSSKQKIQSQIENLRTIASDIKELVTVQIKSDLQSLQN
;
A
#
# COMPACT_ATOMS: atom_id res chain seq x y z
N MET A 1 18.17 -50.01 -21.56
CA MET A 1 19.17 -51.10 -21.65
C MET A 1 19.62 -51.24 -23.09
N LYS A 2 20.88 -50.92 -23.40
CA LYS A 2 21.69 -51.48 -24.50
C LYS A 2 23.11 -50.91 -24.38
N LYS A 3 23.92 -51.62 -23.59
CA LYS A 3 25.38 -51.68 -23.75
C LYS A 3 25.66 -52.70 -24.87
N ILE A 4 26.71 -52.47 -25.65
CA ILE A 4 27.40 -53.35 -26.63
C ILE A 4 28.17 -52.34 -27.50
N LEU A 5 29.47 -52.38 -27.79
CA LEU A 5 30.59 -53.31 -27.65
C LEU A 5 31.80 -52.40 -28.04
N THR A 6 32.86 -52.23 -27.26
CA THR A 6 34.14 -52.98 -27.43
C THR A 6 34.41 -53.36 -28.89
N THR A 7 35.52 -53.05 -29.57
CA THR A 7 36.93 -52.80 -29.19
C THR A 7 37.69 -52.91 -30.52
N PHE A 8 38.67 -52.05 -30.81
CA PHE A 8 39.87 -52.41 -31.57
C PHE A 8 40.96 -51.39 -31.18
N PHE A 9 41.78 -51.69 -30.17
CA PHE A 9 43.11 -52.29 -30.34
C PHE A 9 43.96 -51.49 -31.35
N LEU A 10 44.82 -50.62 -30.82
CA LEU A 10 46.28 -50.83 -30.71
C LEU A 10 46.94 -50.63 -32.08
N ILE A 11 47.82 -49.64 -32.23
CA ILE A 11 49.28 -49.90 -32.22
C ILE A 11 50.06 -48.57 -32.35
N ILE A 12 51.04 -48.39 -31.44
CA ILE A 12 52.41 -47.85 -31.68
C ILE A 12 52.52 -46.35 -32.02
N SER A 13 53.48 -45.56 -31.52
CA SER A 13 54.56 -45.73 -30.55
C SER A 13 55.22 -44.35 -30.47
N THR A 14 55.56 -43.93 -29.25
CA THR A 14 56.71 -43.10 -28.88
C THR A 14 57.20 -42.00 -29.85
N PHE A 15 57.14 -40.74 -29.44
CA PHE A 15 58.31 -40.04 -28.89
C PHE A 15 57.93 -38.61 -28.45
N LEU A 16 58.70 -38.12 -27.48
CA LEU A 16 58.89 -36.71 -27.08
C LEU A 16 57.99 -36.15 -25.97
N LEU A 17 58.43 -36.50 -24.76
CA LEU A 17 58.66 -35.59 -23.63
C LEU A 17 58.56 -34.10 -24.00
N ILE A 18 57.48 -33.47 -23.58
CA ILE A 18 57.46 -32.04 -23.26
C ILE A 18 57.00 -31.93 -21.81
N VAL A 19 57.94 -31.52 -20.98
CA VAL A 19 57.84 -31.23 -19.55
C VAL A 19 56.76 -30.16 -19.33
N PRO A 20 55.97 -30.24 -18.24
CA PRO A 20 54.89 -29.30 -17.98
C PRO A 20 55.46 -27.91 -17.67
N THR A 21 55.36 -26.99 -18.62
CA THR A 21 55.23 -25.59 -18.21
C THR A 21 53.89 -25.51 -17.52
N ALA A 22 53.93 -25.37 -16.20
CA ALA A 22 52.82 -24.87 -15.42
C ALA A 22 52.29 -23.64 -16.16
N ALA A 23 51.20 -23.83 -16.89
CA ALA A 23 50.35 -22.74 -17.33
C ALA A 23 50.00 -22.04 -16.03
N GLN A 24 50.68 -20.92 -15.80
CA GLN A 24 50.31 -19.97 -14.79
C GLN A 24 48.85 -19.67 -15.10
N ALA A 25 47.96 -20.28 -14.31
CA ALA A 25 46.67 -19.69 -14.07
C ALA A 25 47.01 -18.29 -13.57
N THR A 26 47.02 -17.33 -14.49
CA THR A 26 46.72 -15.95 -14.18
C THR A 26 45.40 -16.03 -13.45
N ARG A 27 45.50 -16.11 -12.12
CA ARG A 27 44.51 -15.51 -11.24
C ARG A 27 44.48 -14.07 -11.71
N THR A 28 43.58 -13.78 -12.65
CA THR A 28 42.93 -12.50 -12.63
C THR A 28 42.41 -12.37 -11.21
N LEU A 29 43.17 -11.66 -10.37
CA LEU A 29 42.58 -10.92 -9.29
C LEU A 29 41.65 -9.94 -10.01
N GLU A 30 40.47 -10.45 -10.37
CA GLU A 30 39.31 -9.61 -10.55
C GLU A 30 39.24 -8.86 -9.22
N GLU A 31 39.59 -7.57 -9.25
CA GLU A 31 39.28 -6.64 -8.18
C GLU A 31 37.79 -6.77 -7.94
N ARG A 32 37.42 -7.66 -7.03
CA ARG A 32 36.07 -7.71 -6.50
C ARG A 32 35.97 -6.47 -5.67
N ASP A 33 35.50 -5.40 -6.30
CA ASP A 33 35.22 -4.14 -5.68
C ASP A 33 34.37 -4.42 -4.42
N PRO A 34 34.95 -4.30 -3.20
CA PRO A 34 34.27 -4.68 -1.98
C PRO A 34 33.01 -3.83 -1.75
N ASN A 35 32.88 -2.72 -2.49
CA ASN A 35 31.73 -1.83 -2.47
C ASN A 35 30.52 -2.34 -3.28
N SER A 36 30.74 -3.15 -4.32
CA SER A 36 29.67 -3.61 -5.22
C SER A 36 28.65 -4.53 -4.55
N SER A 37 29.04 -5.28 -3.53
CA SER A 37 28.15 -6.22 -2.83
C SER A 37 27.29 -5.56 -1.75
N GLY A 38 27.79 -4.52 -1.10
CA GLY A 38 27.06 -3.75 -0.08
C GLY A 38 25.96 -2.88 -0.69
N GLU A 39 26.28 -2.19 -1.79
CA GLU A 39 25.33 -1.33 -2.50
C GLU A 39 24.19 -2.13 -3.14
N GLN A 40 24.47 -3.29 -3.76
CA GLN A 40 23.44 -4.17 -4.31
C GLN A 40 22.51 -4.75 -3.24
N VAL A 41 23.04 -5.08 -2.06
CA VAL A 41 22.24 -5.55 -0.92
C VAL A 41 21.36 -4.42 -0.35
N GLN A 42 21.88 -3.20 -0.27
CA GLN A 42 21.11 -2.04 0.19
C GLN A 42 20.02 -1.65 -0.82
N GLN A 43 20.33 -1.67 -2.12
CA GLN A 43 19.38 -1.39 -3.20
C GLN A 43 18.25 -2.43 -3.26
N SER A 44 18.57 -3.73 -3.12
CA SER A 44 17.55 -4.78 -3.09
C SER A 44 16.66 -4.72 -1.85
N ARG A 45 17.17 -4.25 -0.71
CA ARG A 45 16.37 -4.00 0.50
C ARG A 45 15.44 -2.79 0.33
N CYS A 46 15.97 -1.67 -0.16
CA CYS A 46 15.19 -0.46 -0.45
C CYS A 46 14.08 -0.75 -1.47
N GLN A 47 14.37 -1.51 -2.52
CA GLN A 47 13.37 -1.91 -3.51
C GLN A 47 12.21 -2.70 -2.88
N ARG A 48 12.50 -3.74 -2.09
CA ARG A 48 11.46 -4.54 -1.42
C ARG A 48 10.60 -3.73 -0.45
N VAL A 49 11.20 -2.78 0.27
CA VAL A 49 10.45 -1.91 1.18
C VAL A 49 9.57 -0.94 0.40
N THR A 50 10.10 -0.37 -0.68
CA THR A 50 9.37 0.54 -1.57
C THR A 50 8.16 -0.15 -2.20
N GLU A 51 8.33 -1.36 -2.73
CA GLU A 51 7.24 -2.18 -3.29
C GLU A 51 6.13 -2.43 -2.26
N ARG A 52 6.48 -2.71 -1.00
CA ARG A 52 5.49 -2.90 0.08
C ARG A 52 4.76 -1.60 0.41
N ILE A 53 5.48 -0.48 0.42
CA ILE A 53 4.88 0.84 0.66
C ILE A 53 3.93 1.20 -0.48
N ASP A 54 4.29 0.89 -1.73
CA ASP A 54 3.41 1.09 -2.89
C ASP A 54 2.11 0.31 -2.78
N VAL A 55 2.20 -0.99 -2.46
CA VAL A 55 1.01 -1.82 -2.23
C VAL A 55 0.15 -1.25 -1.10
N LEU A 56 0.77 -0.74 -0.03
CA LEU A 56 0.06 -0.14 1.10
C LEU A 56 -0.64 1.17 0.71
N ALA A 57 0.05 2.08 0.03
CA ALA A 57 -0.51 3.33 -0.46
C ALA A 57 -1.67 3.07 -1.45
N GLN A 58 -1.50 2.11 -2.36
CA GLN A 58 -2.54 1.68 -3.28
C GLN A 58 -3.76 1.12 -2.54
N LYS A 59 -3.53 0.31 -1.50
CA LYS A 59 -4.61 -0.23 -0.67
C LYS A 59 -5.42 0.90 -0.01
N TYR A 60 -4.77 1.90 0.57
CA TYR A 60 -5.47 3.04 1.17
C TYR A 60 -6.22 3.88 0.13
N ASN A 61 -5.65 4.11 -1.04
CA ASN A 61 -6.34 4.78 -2.15
C ASN A 61 -7.59 4.00 -2.60
N GLN A 62 -7.49 2.69 -2.78
CA GLN A 62 -8.64 1.85 -3.12
C GLN A 62 -9.70 1.86 -2.01
N HIS A 63 -9.28 1.94 -0.74
CA HIS A 63 -10.21 2.11 0.37
C HIS A 63 -10.93 3.46 0.26
N LYS A 64 -10.20 4.56 0.02
CA LYS A 64 -10.76 5.91 -0.19
C LYS A 64 -11.91 5.89 -1.19
N GLU A 65 -11.65 5.35 -2.38
CA GLU A 65 -12.65 5.31 -3.46
C GLU A 65 -13.90 4.52 -3.08
N ARG A 66 -13.73 3.35 -2.43
CA ARG A 66 -14.88 2.54 -2.00
C ARG A 66 -15.72 3.25 -0.94
N TYR A 67 -15.09 3.93 0.01
CA TYR A 67 -15.81 4.71 1.02
C TYR A 67 -16.47 5.95 0.42
N ALA A 68 -15.79 6.68 -0.47
CA ALA A 68 -16.35 7.84 -1.17
C ALA A 68 -17.62 7.49 -1.96
N ILE A 69 -17.60 6.38 -2.70
CA ILE A 69 -18.78 5.89 -3.43
C ILE A 69 -19.93 5.58 -2.46
N ARG A 70 -19.64 4.87 -1.36
CA ARG A 70 -20.65 4.50 -0.36
C ARG A 70 -21.25 5.71 0.32
N TYR A 71 -20.43 6.63 0.79
CA TYR A 71 -20.88 7.81 1.52
C TYR A 71 -21.66 8.76 0.62
N ARG A 72 -21.24 8.97 -0.63
CA ARG A 72 -22.02 9.71 -1.62
C ARG A 72 -23.38 9.07 -1.88
N ALA A 73 -23.44 7.74 -1.97
CA ALA A 73 -24.71 7.04 -2.14
C ALA A 73 -25.64 7.20 -0.93
N ILE A 74 -25.09 7.23 0.29
CA ILE A 74 -25.86 7.48 1.52
C ILE A 74 -26.38 8.92 1.52
N TYR A 75 -25.50 9.91 1.28
CA TYR A 75 -25.87 11.32 1.19
C TYR A 75 -27.02 11.55 0.21
N ASN A 76 -26.88 11.04 -1.02
CA ASN A 76 -27.91 11.20 -2.06
C ASN A 76 -29.25 10.58 -1.66
N ARG A 77 -29.24 9.43 -0.97
CA ARG A 77 -30.47 8.79 -0.52
C ARG A 77 -31.18 9.60 0.56
N ILE A 78 -30.43 10.14 1.52
CA ILE A 78 -30.98 10.97 2.60
C ILE A 78 -31.48 12.30 2.03
N SER A 79 -30.71 12.92 1.14
CA SER A 79 -31.10 14.15 0.44
C SER A 79 -32.41 13.98 -0.34
N ASN A 80 -32.53 12.92 -1.14
CA ASN A 80 -33.77 12.64 -1.88
C ASN A 80 -34.96 12.39 -0.94
N LEU A 81 -34.74 11.71 0.18
CA LEU A 81 -35.78 11.46 1.17
C LEU A 81 -36.26 12.75 1.83
N ILE A 82 -35.33 13.64 2.18
CA ILE A 82 -35.64 14.98 2.70
C ILE A 82 -36.51 15.75 1.71
N THR A 83 -36.16 15.75 0.42
CA THR A 83 -36.99 16.39 -0.62
C THR A 83 -38.40 15.83 -0.67
N THR A 84 -38.56 14.50 -0.63
CA THR A 84 -39.91 13.88 -0.60
C THR A 84 -40.69 14.28 0.65
N LEU A 85 -40.04 14.32 1.83
CA LEU A 85 -40.70 14.74 3.08
C LEU A 85 -41.12 16.21 3.05
N GLU A 86 -40.32 17.09 2.45
CA GLU A 86 -40.67 18.50 2.25
C GLU A 86 -41.88 18.65 1.32
N GLU A 87 -41.93 17.87 0.23
CA GLU A 87 -43.05 17.84 -0.71
C GLU A 87 -44.35 17.35 -0.04
N ASP A 88 -44.23 16.40 0.90
CA ASP A 88 -45.32 15.89 1.72
C ASP A 88 -45.72 16.85 2.88
N GLY A 89 -44.99 17.95 3.05
CA GLY A 89 -45.29 19.01 4.03
C GLY A 89 -44.73 18.79 5.43
N TYR A 90 -43.78 17.86 5.60
CA TYR A 90 -43.07 17.66 6.87
C TYR A 90 -42.01 18.75 7.10
N ASP A 91 -41.75 19.10 8.37
CA ASP A 91 -40.62 19.93 8.75
C ASP A 91 -39.34 19.10 8.78
N THR A 92 -38.45 19.33 7.82
CA THR A 92 -37.18 18.59 7.65
C THR A 92 -35.96 19.33 8.20
N THR A 93 -36.15 20.42 8.96
CA THR A 93 -35.05 21.29 9.41
C THR A 93 -33.92 20.53 10.10
N VAL A 94 -34.25 19.58 10.99
CA VAL A 94 -33.25 18.75 11.69
C VAL A 94 -32.51 17.82 10.72
N LEU A 95 -33.24 17.14 9.83
CA LEU A 95 -32.63 16.25 8.84
C LEU A 95 -31.70 16.97 7.87
N GLN A 96 -31.99 18.23 7.53
CA GLN A 96 -31.09 19.06 6.72
C GLN A 96 -29.79 19.39 7.46
N GLN A 97 -29.86 19.64 8.78
CA GLN A 97 -28.68 19.84 9.62
C GLN A 97 -27.82 18.57 9.68
N ASP A 98 -28.44 17.43 9.92
CA ASP A 98 -27.75 16.13 9.93
C ASP A 98 -27.11 15.82 8.57
N LEU A 99 -27.80 16.13 7.46
CA LEU A 99 -27.25 15.94 6.12
C LEU A 99 -26.03 16.82 5.88
N SER A 100 -26.03 18.05 6.41
CA SER A 100 -24.87 18.94 6.35
C SER A 100 -23.71 18.43 7.22
N GLU A 101 -23.99 17.88 8.41
CA GLU A 101 -22.97 17.25 9.26
C GLU A 101 -22.38 16.02 8.58
N LEU A 102 -23.21 15.20 7.94
CA LEU A 102 -22.79 14.03 7.18
C LEU A 102 -21.83 14.44 6.05
N ASP A 103 -22.14 15.48 5.28
CA ASP A 103 -21.25 15.97 4.22
C ASP A 103 -19.88 16.40 4.77
N SER A 104 -19.88 17.15 5.88
CA SER A 104 -18.65 17.58 6.56
C SER A 104 -17.80 16.38 7.00
N LEU A 105 -18.40 15.38 7.64
CA LEU A 105 -17.69 14.17 8.04
C LEU A 105 -17.12 13.39 6.85
N VAL A 106 -17.85 13.32 5.73
CA VAL A 106 -17.41 12.64 4.51
C VAL A 106 -16.24 13.36 3.85
N VAL A 107 -16.29 14.70 3.80
CA VAL A 107 -15.17 15.53 3.32
C VAL A 107 -13.94 15.33 4.21
N ASN A 108 -14.10 15.37 5.53
CA ASN A 108 -13.01 15.16 6.48
C ASN A 108 -12.40 13.75 6.36
N PHE A 109 -13.22 12.71 6.17
CA PHE A 109 -12.73 11.36 5.93
C PHE A 109 -11.90 11.27 4.63
N SER A 110 -12.38 11.90 3.55
CA SER A 110 -11.67 11.90 2.26
C SER A 110 -10.33 12.61 2.37
N SER A 111 -10.31 13.82 2.94
CA SER A 111 -9.08 14.60 3.14
C SER A 111 -8.08 13.86 4.02
N GLY A 112 -8.52 13.32 5.17
CA GLY A 112 -7.64 12.57 6.07
C GLY A 112 -7.07 11.30 5.43
N THR A 113 -7.78 10.70 4.48
CA THR A 113 -7.26 9.54 3.72
C THR A 113 -6.21 9.96 2.70
N GLU A 114 -6.35 11.13 2.08
CA GLU A 114 -5.33 11.71 1.17
C GLU A 114 -4.04 12.04 1.93
N ASP A 115 -4.16 12.62 3.13
CA ASP A 115 -3.03 12.89 4.01
C ASP A 115 -2.32 11.60 4.43
N LEU A 116 -3.10 10.56 4.78
CA LEU A 116 -2.57 9.24 5.12
C LEU A 116 -1.80 8.61 3.95
N VAL A 117 -2.35 8.65 2.75
CA VAL A 117 -1.68 8.11 1.55
C VAL A 117 -0.37 8.84 1.27
N THR A 118 -0.37 10.16 1.43
CA THR A 118 0.82 11.00 1.26
C THR A 118 1.90 10.64 2.28
N GLU A 119 1.53 10.52 3.55
CA GLU A 119 2.47 10.14 4.62
C GLU A 119 3.00 8.71 4.43
N VAL A 120 2.15 7.76 4.01
CA VAL A 120 2.59 6.39 3.65
C VAL A 120 3.59 6.43 2.49
N ALA A 121 3.35 7.24 1.46
CA ALA A 121 4.27 7.36 0.34
C ALA A 121 5.63 7.96 0.74
N ALA A 122 5.64 8.90 1.69
CA ALA A 122 6.87 9.52 2.21
C ALA A 122 7.80 8.52 2.92
N LEU A 123 7.27 7.41 3.46
CA LEU A 123 8.08 6.35 4.08
C LEU A 123 9.16 5.78 3.15
N LYS A 124 8.97 5.87 1.83
CA LYS A 124 9.95 5.38 0.85
C LYS A 124 11.29 6.09 0.98
N GLN A 125 11.23 7.41 1.15
CA GLN A 125 12.42 8.25 1.25
C GLN A 125 13.23 7.86 2.51
N TYR A 126 12.57 7.84 3.67
CA TYR A 126 13.21 7.47 4.93
C TYR A 126 13.77 6.04 4.93
N ALA A 127 13.06 5.10 4.31
CA ALA A 127 13.48 3.70 4.25
C ALA A 127 14.75 3.47 3.42
N CYS A 128 14.96 4.28 2.38
CA CYS A 128 16.11 4.12 1.47
C CYS A 128 17.32 4.96 1.89
N ASP A 129 17.08 6.12 2.52
CA ASP A 129 18.14 7.02 2.99
C ASP A 129 18.72 6.58 4.35
N GLY A 130 18.08 5.61 5.02
CA GLY A 130 18.52 5.10 6.32
C GLY A 130 18.15 6.01 7.51
N ASP A 131 17.29 7.00 7.28
CA ASP A 131 16.76 7.90 8.31
C ASP A 131 15.76 7.18 9.21
N ARG A 132 16.27 6.62 10.31
CA ARG A 132 15.48 5.85 11.28
C ARG A 132 14.49 6.73 12.06
N ASP A 133 14.88 7.97 12.35
CA ASP A 133 14.07 8.87 13.16
C ASP A 133 12.89 9.38 12.32
N GLY A 134 13.15 9.81 11.08
CA GLY A 134 12.10 10.19 10.12
C GLY A 134 11.13 9.03 9.84
N PHE A 135 11.64 7.81 9.66
CA PHE A 135 10.80 6.63 9.48
C PHE A 135 9.91 6.34 10.70
N SER A 136 10.47 6.43 11.91
CA SER A 136 9.73 6.21 13.16
C SER A 136 8.64 7.25 13.38
N SER A 137 8.96 8.54 13.19
CA SER A 137 8.00 9.64 13.31
C SER A 137 6.88 9.54 12.27
N SER A 138 7.20 9.22 11.02
CA SER A 138 6.21 9.03 9.96
C SER A 138 5.25 7.86 10.27
N LYS A 139 5.78 6.76 10.81
CA LYS A 139 4.96 5.64 11.27
C LYS A 139 3.99 6.03 12.39
N GLN A 140 4.41 6.86 13.34
CA GLN A 140 3.53 7.36 14.41
C GLN A 140 2.41 8.25 13.85
N LYS A 141 2.73 9.13 12.90
CA LYS A 141 1.71 9.96 12.21
C LYS A 141 0.68 9.10 11.49
N ILE A 142 1.13 8.10 10.73
CA ILE A 142 0.27 7.14 10.04
C ILE A 142 -0.68 6.44 11.02
N GLN A 143 -0.17 6.00 12.18
CA GLN A 143 -1.00 5.38 13.21
C GLN A 143 -2.07 6.34 13.74
N SER A 144 -1.68 7.57 14.07
CA SER A 144 -2.63 8.60 14.54
C SER A 144 -3.69 8.93 13.50
N GLN A 145 -3.30 9.08 12.23
CA GLN A 145 -4.23 9.32 11.11
C GLN A 145 -5.22 8.16 10.94
N ILE A 146 -4.76 6.91 11.05
CA ILE A 146 -5.64 5.73 10.97
C ILE A 146 -6.67 5.74 12.11
N GLU A 147 -6.27 6.05 13.34
CA GLU A 147 -7.23 6.12 14.45
C GLU A 147 -8.23 7.27 14.24
N ASN A 148 -7.78 8.44 13.79
CA ASN A 148 -8.67 9.56 13.47
C ASN A 148 -9.69 9.18 12.38
N LEU A 149 -9.26 8.51 11.32
CA LEU A 149 -10.14 8.04 10.24
C LEU A 149 -11.17 7.01 10.73
N ARG A 150 -10.79 6.16 11.70
CA ARG A 150 -11.73 5.21 12.32
C ARG A 150 -12.79 5.93 13.14
N THR A 151 -12.40 6.95 13.89
CA THR A 151 -13.35 7.80 14.64
C THR A 151 -14.34 8.44 13.68
N ILE A 152 -13.86 9.14 12.64
CA ILE A 152 -14.74 9.77 11.64
C ILE A 152 -15.69 8.74 11.00
N ALA A 153 -15.18 7.54 10.65
CA ALA A 153 -16.03 6.49 10.09
C ALA A 153 -17.09 5.97 11.09
N SER A 154 -16.78 5.98 12.38
CA SER A 154 -17.72 5.67 13.45
C SER A 154 -18.78 6.76 13.57
N ASP A 155 -18.37 8.03 13.56
CA ASP A 155 -19.28 9.18 13.67
C ASP A 155 -20.26 9.22 12.50
N ILE A 156 -19.80 8.97 11.26
CA ILE A 156 -20.67 8.83 10.09
C ILE A 156 -21.71 7.71 10.30
N LYS A 157 -21.29 6.58 10.87
CA LYS A 157 -22.19 5.46 11.13
C LYS A 157 -23.20 5.81 12.22
N GLU A 158 -22.77 6.44 13.31
CA GLU A 158 -23.62 6.91 14.41
C GLU A 158 -24.70 7.86 13.87
N LEU A 159 -24.28 8.92 13.18
CA LEU A 159 -25.15 9.93 12.59
C LEU A 159 -26.21 9.28 11.68
N VAL A 160 -25.80 8.42 10.77
CA VAL A 160 -26.73 7.80 9.80
C VAL A 160 -27.66 6.76 10.45
N THR A 161 -27.15 5.91 11.33
CA THR A 161 -27.90 4.73 11.80
C THR A 161 -28.66 4.98 13.10
N VAL A 162 -28.27 6.00 13.86
CA VAL A 162 -28.89 6.37 15.13
C VAL A 162 -29.66 7.67 14.98
N GLN A 163 -28.98 8.77 14.66
CA GLN A 163 -29.56 10.12 14.69
C GLN A 163 -30.58 10.33 13.56
N ILE A 164 -30.12 10.30 12.30
CA ILE A 164 -30.99 10.48 11.11
C ILE A 164 -32.15 9.49 11.12
N LYS A 165 -31.88 8.23 11.52
CA LYS A 165 -32.93 7.23 11.62
C LYS A 165 -33.97 7.60 12.67
N SER A 166 -33.56 8.06 13.84
CA SER A 166 -34.44 8.51 14.91
C SER A 166 -35.27 9.71 14.46
N ASP A 167 -34.66 10.68 13.78
CA ASP A 167 -35.34 11.88 13.31
C ASP A 167 -36.34 11.59 12.18
N LEU A 168 -36.02 10.64 11.31
CA LEU A 168 -37.01 10.13 10.35
C LEU A 168 -38.21 9.46 11.04
N GLN A 169 -37.99 8.75 12.14
CA GLN A 169 -39.06 8.08 12.89
C GLN A 169 -39.93 9.09 13.65
N SER A 170 -39.36 10.19 14.13
CA SER A 170 -40.13 11.22 14.84
C SER A 170 -41.06 11.99 13.92
N LEU A 171 -40.75 12.09 12.62
CA LEU A 171 -41.64 12.71 11.62
C LEU A 171 -42.83 11.82 11.24
N GLN A 172 -42.72 10.51 11.40
CA GLN A 172 -43.78 9.56 11.02
C GLN A 172 -44.82 9.29 12.13
N ASN A 173 -44.55 9.74 13.36
CA ASN A 173 -45.42 9.56 14.53
C ASN A 173 -46.11 10.86 14.93
#